data_AF-A0A7W5B825-F1
#
_entry.id   AF-A0A7W5B825-F1
#
_cell.length_a   1.000
_cell.length_b   1.000
_cell.length_c   1.000
_cell.angle_alpha   90.00
_cell.angle_beta   90.00
_cell.angle_gamma   90.00
#
_symmetry.space_group_name_H-M   'P 1'
#
loop_
_entity.id
_entity.type
_entity.pdbx_description
1 polymer ?
#
loop_
_entity_poly.entity_id
_entity_poly.type
_entity_poly.pdbx_seq_one_letter_code
_entity_poly.pdbx_strand_id
1 'polypeptide(L)'
;MKTQLYRCVGSILLLAVAATGLAADVQSVGGAPFHLKITSIKELRYRATVRQQFDFSCGSAAVATLLSYHYDYPVSEQQAFQEMFQNGDQEKIRREGFSLLDMKRFLAARGFIADGFELPLEKLHKAGFPAIVLIAEKGYHHFVVVKGLQGERVLLGDPAGGTRAMSRAAFEAVWQNHLLFVIHDRPGKPRFNELADWRVAPQALPADVIERDGLARITLPKLVRGEF
;
A
#
# COMPACT_ATOMS: atom_id res chain seq x y z
N MET A 1 -12.70 -65.91 -13.07
CA MET A 1 -11.23 -66.05 -13.16
C MET A 1 -10.65 -64.66 -13.38
N LYS A 2 -10.16 -63.98 -12.33
CA LYS A 2 -8.73 -63.68 -12.07
C LYS A 2 -8.04 -63.12 -13.33
N THR A 3 -7.72 -61.83 -13.40
CA THR A 3 -6.53 -61.22 -12.76
C THR A 3 -6.63 -59.70 -12.59
N GLN A 4 -6.17 -59.20 -11.44
CA GLN A 4 -5.76 -57.80 -11.23
C GLN A 4 -4.47 -57.48 -11.99
N LEU A 5 -4.19 -56.19 -12.27
CA LEU A 5 -2.92 -55.56 -11.87
C LEU A 5 -2.84 -54.02 -12.10
N TYR A 6 -2.52 -53.33 -10.99
CA TYR A 6 -1.89 -52.00 -10.78
C TYR A 6 -2.51 -50.70 -11.33
N ARG A 7 -3.20 -50.01 -10.41
CA ARG A 7 -3.36 -48.55 -10.35
C ARG A 7 -2.05 -47.91 -9.87
N CYS A 8 -1.39 -47.11 -10.70
CA CYS A 8 -0.39 -46.14 -10.25
C CYS A 8 -1.10 -44.85 -9.86
N VAL A 9 -1.41 -44.69 -8.56
CA VAL A 9 -1.81 -43.39 -8.00
C VAL A 9 -0.53 -42.64 -7.67
N GLY A 10 -0.14 -41.72 -8.55
CA GLY A 10 0.96 -40.78 -8.29
C GLY A 10 0.47 -39.71 -7.31
N SER A 11 0.77 -39.89 -6.02
CA SER A 11 0.56 -38.86 -5.00
C SER A 11 1.57 -37.72 -5.21
N ILE A 12 1.14 -36.62 -5.82
CA ILE A 12 1.87 -35.36 -5.83
C ILE A 12 1.69 -34.74 -4.43
N LEU A 13 2.74 -34.81 -3.63
CA LEU A 13 2.81 -34.15 -2.32
C LEU A 13 2.95 -32.63 -2.55
N LEU A 14 1.84 -31.90 -2.41
CA LEU A 14 1.82 -30.45 -2.44
C LEU A 14 2.46 -29.93 -1.15
N LEU A 15 3.72 -29.48 -1.21
CA LEU A 15 4.35 -28.74 -0.11
C LEU A 15 3.66 -27.37 -0.01
N ALA A 16 2.74 -27.24 0.94
CA ALA A 16 2.24 -25.94 1.37
C ALA A 16 3.35 -25.20 2.10
N VAL A 17 4.01 -24.25 1.44
CA VAL A 17 4.87 -23.28 2.09
C VAL A 17 3.97 -22.33 2.88
N ALA A 18 3.73 -22.65 4.15
CA ALA A 18 3.18 -21.70 5.09
C ALA A 18 4.22 -20.61 5.31
N ALA A 19 3.88 -19.36 4.96
CA ALA A 19 4.69 -18.20 5.30
C ALA A 19 4.67 -18.01 6.83
N THR A 20 5.61 -18.66 7.53
CA THR A 20 5.83 -18.45 8.96
C THR A 20 6.47 -17.08 9.14
N GLY A 21 5.69 -16.11 9.61
CA GLY A 21 6.25 -14.86 10.13
C GLY A 21 7.21 -15.19 11.29
N LEU A 22 8.36 -14.51 11.33
CA LEU A 22 9.32 -14.67 12.42
C LEU A 22 8.68 -14.18 13.73
N ALA A 23 8.24 -15.12 14.57
CA ALA A 23 7.94 -14.86 15.97
C ALA A 23 9.26 -14.91 16.74
N ALA A 24 9.62 -13.83 17.43
CA ALA A 24 10.69 -13.88 18.40
C ALA A 24 10.08 -14.12 19.78
N ASP A 25 10.43 -15.24 20.40
CA ASP A 25 10.11 -15.49 21.79
C ASP A 25 11.05 -14.67 22.67
N VAL A 26 10.51 -13.63 23.29
CA VAL A 26 11.22 -12.86 24.32
C VAL A 26 10.82 -13.43 25.67
N GLN A 27 11.79 -14.00 26.40
CA GLN A 27 11.57 -14.42 27.78
C GLN A 27 11.49 -13.20 28.67
N SER A 28 10.31 -12.97 29.27
CA SER A 28 10.10 -11.94 30.28
C SER A 28 10.51 -12.44 31.67
N VAL A 29 10.94 -11.53 32.55
CA VAL A 29 11.10 -11.78 33.99
C VAL A 29 9.71 -12.12 34.56
N GLY A 30 9.39 -13.42 34.61
CA GLY A 30 8.06 -13.92 34.99
C GLY A 30 7.60 -15.19 34.26
N GLY A 31 8.34 -15.69 33.27
CA GLY A 31 8.15 -17.04 32.71
C GLY A 31 6.96 -17.23 31.76
N ALA A 32 6.15 -16.20 31.51
CA ALA A 32 5.13 -16.24 30.46
C ALA A 32 5.77 -15.95 29.09
N PRO A 33 5.62 -16.84 28.08
CA PRO A 33 6.09 -16.56 26.73
C PRO A 33 5.27 -15.42 26.12
N PHE A 34 5.94 -14.33 25.73
CA PHE A 34 5.32 -13.26 24.94
C PHE A 34 5.64 -13.50 23.46
N HIS A 35 4.61 -13.80 22.67
CA HIS A 35 4.75 -13.87 21.22
C HIS A 35 4.68 -12.46 20.61
N LEU A 36 5.84 -11.89 20.30
CA LEU A 36 5.93 -10.63 19.58
C LEU A 36 5.89 -10.91 18.08
N LYS A 37 4.84 -10.46 17.39
CA LYS A 37 4.77 -10.50 15.92
C LYS A 37 5.67 -9.41 15.35
N ILE A 38 6.89 -9.77 14.94
CA ILE A 38 7.80 -8.85 14.26
C ILE A 38 7.33 -8.69 12.82
N THR A 39 7.08 -7.43 12.41
CA THR A 39 6.72 -7.08 11.03
C THR A 39 7.78 -6.13 10.49
N SER A 40 8.28 -6.38 9.28
CA SER A 40 9.31 -5.52 8.68
C SER A 40 8.76 -4.15 8.28
N ILE A 41 9.60 -3.10 8.26
CA ILE A 41 9.20 -1.76 7.78
C ILE A 41 8.60 -1.83 6.36
N LYS A 42 9.15 -2.70 5.51
CA LYS A 42 8.63 -2.93 4.15
C LYS A 42 7.20 -3.45 4.19
N GLU A 43 6.90 -4.46 5.00
CA GLU A 43 5.55 -4.98 5.17
C GLU A 43 4.60 -3.94 5.78
N LEU A 44 5.07 -3.14 6.74
CA LEU A 44 4.27 -2.07 7.36
C LEU A 44 3.77 -1.06 6.32
N ARG A 45 4.61 -0.70 5.34
CA ARG A 45 4.23 0.24 4.26
C ARG A 45 3.10 -0.30 3.37
N TYR A 46 2.99 -1.61 3.21
CA TYR A 46 1.93 -2.23 2.41
C TYR A 46 0.73 -2.71 3.24
N ARG A 47 0.65 -2.36 4.54
CA ARG A 47 -0.48 -2.76 5.39
C ARG A 47 -1.83 -2.25 4.87
N ALA A 48 -1.86 -1.02 4.38
CA ALA A 48 -3.06 -0.33 3.90
C ALA A 48 -2.93 0.17 2.45
N THR A 49 -2.04 -0.48 1.68
CA THR A 49 -1.77 -0.17 0.28
C THR A 49 -1.50 -1.49 -0.45
N VAL A 50 -2.28 -1.77 -1.49
CA VAL A 50 -2.11 -2.97 -2.32
C VAL A 50 -0.88 -2.77 -3.21
N ARG A 51 0.06 -3.72 -3.13
CA ARG A 51 1.28 -3.71 -3.94
C ARG A 51 0.97 -4.16 -5.37
N GLN A 52 1.41 -3.39 -6.36
CA GLN A 52 1.31 -3.77 -7.77
C GLN A 52 2.27 -4.93 -8.10
N GLN A 53 1.87 -5.82 -9.01
CA GLN A 53 2.71 -6.94 -9.46
C GLN A 53 3.53 -6.60 -10.72
N PHE A 54 3.05 -5.66 -11.54
CA PHE A 54 3.67 -5.25 -12.80
C PHE A 54 3.75 -3.72 -12.90
N ASP A 55 4.71 -3.18 -13.65
CA ASP A 55 4.90 -1.72 -13.77
C ASP A 55 3.64 -1.00 -14.29
N PHE A 56 2.96 -1.58 -15.28
CA PHE A 56 1.74 -1.06 -15.89
C PHE A 56 0.45 -1.34 -15.10
N SER A 57 0.53 -2.04 -13.96
CA SER A 57 -0.63 -2.42 -13.13
C SER A 57 -0.93 -1.45 -11.98
N CYS A 58 -0.26 -0.29 -11.93
CA CYS A 58 -0.47 0.70 -10.87
C CYS A 58 -1.94 1.15 -10.74
N GLY A 59 -2.69 1.26 -11.85
CA GLY A 59 -4.11 1.60 -11.83
C GLY A 59 -4.99 0.56 -11.13
N SER A 60 -4.80 -0.73 -11.41
CA SER A 60 -5.53 -1.82 -10.72
C SER A 60 -5.20 -1.89 -9.24
N ALA A 61 -3.93 -1.70 -8.90
CA ALA A 61 -3.50 -1.67 -7.51
C ALA A 61 -4.03 -0.45 -6.76
N ALA A 62 -4.10 0.73 -7.41
CA ALA A 62 -4.64 1.95 -6.84
C ALA A 62 -6.14 1.82 -6.55
N VAL A 63 -6.94 1.27 -7.48
CA VAL A 63 -8.37 1.01 -7.24
C VAL A 63 -8.59 -0.06 -6.18
N ALA A 64 -7.81 -1.14 -6.21
CA ALA A 64 -7.87 -2.18 -5.17
C ALA A 64 -7.54 -1.61 -3.78
N THR A 65 -6.55 -0.71 -3.70
CA THR A 65 -6.20 0.02 -2.47
C THR A 65 -7.34 0.91 -2.01
N LEU A 66 -7.89 1.72 -2.92
CA LEU A 66 -8.99 2.62 -2.64
C LEU A 66 -10.19 1.87 -2.08
N LEU A 67 -10.67 0.84 -2.78
CA LEU A 67 -11.84 0.07 -2.38
C LEU A 67 -11.64 -0.68 -1.06
N SER A 68 -10.54 -1.43 -0.95
CA SER A 68 -10.30 -2.31 0.21
C SER A 68 -10.08 -1.51 1.48
N TYR A 69 -9.26 -0.44 1.41
CA TYR A 69 -8.81 0.25 2.60
C TYR A 69 -9.58 1.53 2.91
N HIS A 70 -10.30 2.11 1.94
CA HIS A 70 -11.06 3.33 2.19
C HIS A 70 -12.58 3.15 2.12
N TYR A 71 -13.08 2.12 1.43
CA TYR A 71 -14.52 1.91 1.22
C TYR A 71 -15.06 0.58 1.75
N ASP A 72 -14.25 -0.16 2.53
CA ASP A 72 -14.61 -1.48 3.08
C ASP A 72 -15.10 -2.47 2.02
N TYR A 73 -14.50 -2.41 0.84
CA TYR A 73 -14.85 -3.26 -0.29
C TYR A 73 -13.60 -4.04 -0.73
N PRO A 74 -13.33 -5.22 -0.13
CA PRO A 74 -12.10 -5.97 -0.39
C PRO A 74 -12.01 -6.42 -1.85
N VAL A 75 -10.95 -5.99 -2.53
CA VAL A 75 -10.65 -6.32 -3.93
C VAL A 75 -9.14 -6.54 -4.04
N SER A 76 -8.73 -7.64 -4.67
CA SER A 76 -7.32 -7.88 -4.96
C SER A 76 -6.88 -7.12 -6.23
N GLU A 77 -5.58 -6.82 -6.32
CA GLU A 77 -5.03 -6.23 -7.55
C GLU A 77 -5.24 -7.14 -8.76
N GLN A 78 -5.08 -8.46 -8.61
CA GLN A 78 -5.35 -9.43 -9.67
C GLN A 78 -6.80 -9.38 -10.16
N GLN A 79 -7.78 -9.29 -9.25
CA GLN A 79 -9.19 -9.19 -9.62
C GLN A 79 -9.45 -7.89 -10.39
N ALA A 80 -9.01 -6.75 -9.84
CA ALA A 80 -9.16 -5.46 -10.50
C ALA A 80 -8.49 -5.43 -11.87
N PHE A 81 -7.28 -5.99 -11.96
CA PHE A 81 -6.51 -6.12 -13.19
C PHE A 81 -7.28 -6.93 -14.25
N GLN A 82 -7.70 -8.15 -13.92
CA GLN A 82 -8.34 -9.05 -14.87
C GLN A 82 -9.63 -8.45 -15.43
N GLU A 83 -10.47 -7.90 -14.56
CA GLU A 83 -11.75 -7.33 -14.98
C GLU A 83 -11.58 -6.04 -15.78
N MET A 84 -10.67 -5.14 -15.38
CA MET A 84 -10.38 -3.94 -16.18
C MET A 84 -9.75 -4.30 -17.52
N PHE A 85 -8.87 -5.30 -17.55
CA PHE A 85 -8.19 -5.73 -18.77
C PHE A 85 -9.18 -6.38 -19.75
N GLN A 86 -10.12 -7.18 -19.26
CA GLN A 86 -11.15 -7.81 -20.10
C GLN A 86 -12.16 -6.82 -20.67
N ASN A 87 -12.51 -5.77 -19.92
CA ASN A 87 -13.50 -4.77 -20.30
C ASN A 87 -12.90 -3.49 -20.92
N GLY A 88 -11.58 -3.42 -21.05
CA GLY A 88 -10.83 -2.28 -21.56
C GLY A 88 -10.20 -2.55 -22.93
N ASP A 89 -9.50 -1.53 -23.45
CA ASP A 89 -8.69 -1.69 -24.66
C ASP A 89 -7.37 -2.38 -24.30
N GLN A 90 -7.31 -3.68 -24.55
CA GLN A 90 -6.15 -4.52 -24.19
C GLN A 90 -4.86 -4.05 -24.85
N GLU A 91 -4.92 -3.60 -26.10
CA GLU A 91 -3.76 -3.11 -26.84
C GLU A 91 -3.22 -1.82 -26.23
N LYS A 92 -4.12 -0.90 -25.88
CA LYS A 92 -3.75 0.33 -25.17
C LYS A 92 -3.22 0.04 -23.77
N ILE A 93 -3.88 -0.81 -22.99
CA ILE A 93 -3.48 -1.12 -21.61
C ILE A 93 -2.09 -1.77 -21.57
N ARG A 94 -1.75 -2.63 -22.54
CA ARG A 94 -0.41 -3.23 -22.62
C ARG A 94 0.70 -2.20 -22.87
N ARG A 95 0.40 -1.11 -23.59
CA ARG A 95 1.38 -0.06 -23.93
C ARG A 95 1.45 1.05 -22.89
N GLU A 96 0.31 1.46 -22.36
CA GLU A 96 0.15 2.69 -21.57
C GLU A 96 -0.28 2.43 -20.12
N GLY A 97 -0.69 1.20 -19.79
CA GLY A 97 -1.33 0.87 -18.51
C GLY A 97 -2.82 1.26 -18.48
N PHE A 98 -3.44 1.11 -17.31
CA PHE A 98 -4.85 1.45 -17.12
C PHE A 98 -5.10 2.96 -17.08
N SER A 99 -6.18 3.41 -17.70
CA SER A 99 -6.63 4.80 -17.65
C SER A 99 -7.67 5.04 -16.53
N LEU A 100 -7.93 6.32 -16.22
CA LEU A 100 -9.04 6.69 -15.33
C LEU A 100 -10.41 6.23 -15.87
N LEU A 101 -10.56 6.12 -17.20
CA LEU A 101 -11.79 5.61 -17.80
C LEU A 101 -11.98 4.12 -17.51
N ASP A 102 -10.90 3.33 -17.56
CA ASP A 102 -10.94 1.90 -17.22
C ASP A 102 -11.33 1.72 -15.74
N MET A 103 -10.72 2.50 -14.86
CA MET A 103 -11.07 2.53 -13.43
C MET A 103 -12.51 2.95 -13.19
N LYS A 104 -13.00 3.97 -13.90
CA LYS A 104 -14.40 4.44 -13.82
C LYS A 104 -15.38 3.35 -14.23
N ARG A 105 -15.12 2.63 -15.33
CA ARG A 105 -15.95 1.51 -15.79
C ARG A 105 -15.97 0.36 -14.77
N PHE A 106 -14.82 0.01 -14.21
CA PHE A 106 -14.71 -1.01 -13.17
C PHE A 106 -15.50 -0.66 -11.90
N LEU A 107 -15.44 0.60 -11.48
CA LEU A 107 -16.20 1.12 -10.33
C LEU A 107 -17.70 1.15 -10.62
N ALA A 108 -18.10 1.61 -11.80
CA ALA A 108 -19.51 1.67 -12.21
C ALA A 108 -20.16 0.28 -12.26
N ALA A 109 -19.43 -0.75 -12.72
CA ALA A 109 -19.90 -2.14 -12.71
C ALA A 109 -20.21 -2.68 -11.30
N ARG A 110 -19.74 -2.00 -10.25
CA ARG A 110 -19.96 -2.33 -8.83
C ARG A 110 -20.90 -1.34 -8.13
N GLY A 111 -21.54 -0.44 -8.89
CA GLY A 111 -22.45 0.56 -8.34
C GLY A 111 -21.75 1.76 -7.68
N PHE A 112 -20.45 1.95 -7.89
CA PHE A 112 -19.75 3.16 -7.46
C PHE A 112 -19.84 4.24 -8.53
N ILE A 113 -20.13 5.47 -8.11
CA ILE A 113 -20.05 6.66 -8.97
C ILE A 113 -18.70 7.31 -8.72
N ALA A 114 -17.91 7.46 -9.78
CA ALA A 114 -16.56 8.01 -9.68
C ALA A 114 -16.26 8.94 -10.86
N ASP A 115 -15.68 10.10 -10.55
CA ASP A 115 -15.40 11.15 -11.52
C ASP A 115 -14.07 11.83 -11.24
N GLY A 116 -13.51 12.42 -12.30
CA GLY A 116 -12.32 13.27 -12.23
C GLY A 116 -12.73 14.73 -11.99
N PHE A 117 -12.11 15.36 -11.01
CA PHE A 117 -12.35 16.77 -10.66
C PHE A 117 -11.02 17.54 -10.65
N GLU A 118 -11.01 18.71 -11.30
CA GLU A 118 -9.91 19.67 -11.18
C GLU A 118 -10.19 20.58 -9.97
N LEU A 119 -9.75 20.14 -8.79
CA LEU A 119 -9.99 20.83 -7.53
C LEU A 119 -8.72 20.82 -6.68
N PRO A 120 -8.49 21.84 -5.82
CA PRO A 120 -7.35 21.84 -4.93
C PRO A 120 -7.49 20.76 -3.85
N LEU A 121 -6.35 20.25 -3.35
CA LEU A 121 -6.30 19.22 -2.30
C LEU A 121 -7.11 19.56 -1.04
N GLU A 122 -7.26 20.84 -0.72
CA GLU A 122 -8.08 21.35 0.39
C GLU A 122 -9.51 20.82 0.34
N LYS A 123 -10.06 20.61 -0.87
CA LYS A 123 -11.41 20.07 -1.04
C LYS A 123 -11.49 18.63 -0.56
N LEU A 124 -10.46 17.82 -0.83
CA LEU A 124 -10.37 16.46 -0.30
C LEU A 124 -10.25 16.47 1.23
N HIS A 125 -9.41 17.34 1.77
CA HIS A 125 -9.25 17.45 3.23
C HIS A 125 -10.56 17.81 3.92
N LYS A 126 -11.29 18.81 3.39
CA LYS A 126 -12.56 19.27 3.95
C LYS A 126 -13.67 18.23 3.82
N ALA A 127 -13.76 17.55 2.68
CA ALA A 127 -14.71 16.46 2.49
C ALA A 127 -14.34 15.22 3.32
N GLY A 128 -13.04 15.03 3.58
CA GLY A 128 -12.48 13.82 4.16
C GLY A 128 -12.55 12.64 3.21
N PHE A 129 -12.24 12.87 1.93
CA PHE A 129 -12.37 11.88 0.87
C PHE A 129 -10.98 11.50 0.33
N PRO A 130 -10.68 10.21 0.17
CA PRO A 130 -9.49 9.79 -0.57
C PRO A 130 -9.69 10.00 -2.08
N ALA A 131 -8.59 10.13 -2.81
CA ALA A 131 -8.61 10.28 -4.25
C ALA A 131 -7.48 9.50 -4.91
N ILE A 132 -7.71 8.99 -6.13
CA ILE A 132 -6.63 8.53 -7.01
C ILE A 132 -6.14 9.74 -7.80
N VAL A 133 -4.82 9.89 -7.89
CA VAL A 133 -4.17 10.97 -8.63
C VAL A 133 -3.07 10.40 -9.52
N LEU A 134 -2.80 11.08 -10.63
CA LEU A 134 -1.68 10.78 -11.51
C LEU A 134 -0.50 11.68 -11.14
N ILE A 135 0.62 11.08 -10.75
CA ILE A 135 1.87 11.80 -10.47
C ILE A 135 2.94 11.42 -11.48
N ALA A 136 3.96 12.27 -11.60
CA ALA A 136 5.16 12.00 -12.38
C ALA A 136 6.42 12.13 -11.53
N GLU A 137 7.05 11.00 -11.23
CA GLU A 137 8.31 10.97 -10.49
C GLU A 137 9.41 10.43 -11.39
N LYS A 138 10.52 11.17 -11.52
CA LYS A 138 11.69 10.76 -12.31
C LYS A 138 11.37 10.39 -13.78
N GLY A 139 10.38 11.04 -14.37
CA GLY A 139 9.94 10.78 -15.75
C GLY A 139 9.00 9.57 -15.91
N TYR A 140 8.58 8.94 -14.81
CA TYR A 140 7.60 7.86 -14.81
C TYR A 140 6.25 8.35 -14.31
N HIS A 141 5.19 8.05 -15.05
CA HIS A 141 3.82 8.37 -14.68
C HIS A 141 3.16 7.18 -13.98
N HIS A 142 2.60 7.39 -12.79
CA HIS A 142 1.86 6.34 -12.10
C HIS A 142 0.75 6.87 -11.22
N PHE A 143 -0.23 6.00 -10.96
CA PHE A 143 -1.34 6.28 -10.08
C PHE A 143 -0.99 6.00 -8.63
N VAL A 144 -1.34 6.94 -7.77
CA VAL A 144 -1.24 6.81 -6.31
C VAL A 144 -2.56 7.21 -5.65
N VAL A 145 -2.80 6.72 -4.44
CA VAL A 145 -3.97 7.10 -3.64
C VAL A 145 -3.57 8.17 -2.63
N VAL A 146 -4.21 9.34 -2.66
CA VAL A 146 -4.11 10.32 -1.56
C VAL A 146 -4.97 9.81 -0.39
N LYS A 147 -4.30 9.40 0.68
CA LYS A 147 -4.90 8.75 1.86
C LYS A 147 -5.21 9.72 2.99
N GLY A 148 -4.52 10.86 3.03
CA GLY A 148 -4.60 11.81 4.13
C GLY A 148 -3.81 13.09 3.86
N LEU A 149 -4.19 14.14 4.60
CA LEU A 149 -3.57 15.46 4.58
C LEU A 149 -3.38 15.91 6.04
N GLN A 150 -2.15 16.23 6.44
CA GLN A 150 -1.83 16.67 7.80
C GLN A 150 -0.84 17.83 7.75
N GLY A 151 -1.32 19.05 8.03
CA GLY A 151 -0.54 20.27 7.84
C GLY A 151 -0.04 20.37 6.39
N GLU A 152 1.27 20.56 6.22
CA GLU A 152 1.94 20.64 4.91
C GLU A 152 2.40 19.29 4.37
N ARG A 153 1.75 18.18 4.79
CA ARG A 153 2.11 16.83 4.38
C ARG A 153 0.96 16.13 3.69
N VAL A 154 1.28 15.42 2.60
CA VAL A 154 0.36 14.57 1.85
C VAL A 154 0.76 13.12 2.09
N LEU A 155 -0.19 12.30 2.55
CA LEU A 155 0.00 10.86 2.74
C LEU A 155 -0.48 10.13 1.49
N LEU A 156 0.41 9.33 0.91
CA LEU A 156 0.17 8.58 -0.32
C LEU A 156 0.19 7.08 -0.04
N GLY A 157 -0.76 6.35 -0.60
CA GLY A 157 -0.69 4.92 -0.85
C GLY A 157 -0.15 4.70 -2.25
N ASP A 158 1.15 4.48 -2.35
CA ASP A 158 1.83 4.24 -3.62
C ASP A 158 1.90 2.74 -3.91
N PRO A 159 1.26 2.22 -4.96
CA PRO A 159 1.31 0.79 -5.27
C PRO A 159 2.72 0.22 -5.51
N ALA A 160 3.68 1.05 -5.93
CA ALA A 160 5.05 0.66 -6.20
C ALA A 160 5.97 0.82 -4.97
N GLY A 161 5.71 1.84 -4.14
CA GLY A 161 6.56 2.21 -2.99
C GLY A 161 5.99 1.87 -1.61
N GLY A 162 4.71 1.54 -1.54
CA GLY A 162 3.92 1.44 -0.31
C GLY A 162 3.54 2.82 0.26
N THR A 163 2.91 2.83 1.43
CA THR A 163 2.50 4.06 2.11
C THR A 163 3.70 4.93 2.45
N ARG A 164 3.66 6.20 2.03
CA ARG A 164 4.68 7.23 2.29
C ARG A 164 4.06 8.61 2.40
N ALA A 165 4.77 9.53 3.03
CA ALA A 165 4.37 10.93 3.12
C ALA A 165 5.41 11.82 2.42
N MET A 166 4.95 12.90 1.81
CA MET A 166 5.80 13.96 1.25
C MET A 166 5.26 15.33 1.64
N SER A 167 6.06 16.39 1.46
CA SER A 167 5.55 17.74 1.63
C SER A 167 4.54 18.07 0.53
N ARG A 168 3.58 18.95 0.84
CA ARG A 168 2.61 19.46 -0.12
C ARG A 168 3.29 20.07 -1.33
N ALA A 169 4.30 20.91 -1.12
CA ALA A 169 5.06 21.52 -2.20
C ALA A 169 5.71 20.47 -3.13
N ALA A 170 6.26 19.40 -2.57
CA ALA A 170 6.83 18.31 -3.38
C ALA A 170 5.75 17.55 -4.15
N PHE A 171 4.58 17.33 -3.54
CA PHE A 171 3.44 16.70 -4.20
C PHE A 171 2.92 17.53 -5.37
N GLU A 172 2.66 18.82 -5.16
CA GLU A 172 2.20 19.75 -6.20
C GLU A 172 3.18 19.80 -7.38
N ALA A 173 4.50 19.73 -7.11
CA ALA A 173 5.52 19.72 -8.17
C ALA A 173 5.50 18.46 -9.06
N VAL A 174 5.00 17.33 -8.55
CA VAL A 174 4.90 16.07 -9.32
C VAL A 174 3.47 15.77 -9.79
N TRP A 175 2.49 16.57 -9.38
CA TRP A 175 1.09 16.38 -9.72
C TRP A 175 0.79 17.02 -11.08
N GLN A 176 0.77 16.20 -12.12
CA GLN A 176 0.79 16.66 -13.52
C GLN A 176 -0.45 17.46 -13.94
N ASN A 177 -1.64 16.98 -13.60
CA ASN A 177 -2.89 17.43 -14.21
C ASN A 177 -3.88 18.03 -13.22
N HIS A 178 -3.51 18.20 -11.95
CA HIS A 178 -4.39 18.70 -10.89
C HIS A 178 -5.74 17.94 -10.81
N LEU A 179 -5.77 16.71 -11.31
CA LEU A 179 -6.97 15.90 -11.43
C LEU A 179 -7.08 14.95 -10.25
N LEU A 180 -8.23 15.01 -9.59
CA LEU A 180 -8.62 14.15 -8.48
C LEU A 180 -9.68 13.18 -8.97
N PHE A 181 -9.37 11.89 -8.97
CA PHE A 181 -10.36 10.85 -9.25
C PHE A 181 -10.98 10.36 -7.94
N VAL A 182 -12.27 10.64 -7.75
CA VAL A 182 -12.97 10.50 -6.47
C VAL A 182 -14.22 9.66 -6.65
N ILE A 183 -14.44 8.71 -5.74
CA ILE A 183 -15.74 8.03 -5.58
C ILE A 183 -16.64 8.93 -4.72
N HIS A 184 -17.85 9.20 -5.18
CA HIS A 184 -18.81 10.07 -4.51
C HIS A 184 -20.23 9.48 -4.52
N ASP A 185 -21.18 10.20 -3.92
CA ASP A 185 -22.61 9.83 -3.86
C ASP A 185 -22.88 8.43 -3.26
N ARG A 186 -22.17 8.10 -2.18
CA ARG A 186 -22.36 6.86 -1.43
C ARG A 186 -22.75 7.15 0.03
N PRO A 187 -23.64 6.35 0.65
CA PRO A 187 -23.85 6.39 2.08
C PRO A 187 -22.60 5.95 2.86
N GLY A 188 -22.29 6.69 3.93
CA GLY A 188 -21.11 6.45 4.77
C GLY A 188 -19.89 7.28 4.35
N LYS A 189 -19.05 7.62 5.33
CA LYS A 189 -17.83 8.38 5.07
C LYS A 189 -16.68 7.41 4.77
N PRO A 190 -15.93 7.58 3.67
CA PRO A 190 -14.75 6.77 3.45
C PRO A 190 -13.72 7.01 4.55
N ARG A 191 -12.90 6.00 4.84
CA ARG A 191 -11.73 6.21 5.72
C ARG A 191 -10.79 7.19 5.05
N PHE A 192 -10.36 8.19 5.79
CA PHE A 192 -9.42 9.20 5.29
C PHE A 192 -8.67 9.80 6.47
N ASN A 193 -7.38 10.03 6.29
CA ASN A 193 -6.50 10.59 7.33
C ASN A 193 -6.37 9.71 8.59
N GLU A 194 -6.35 8.39 8.41
CA GLU A 194 -6.26 7.43 9.51
C GLU A 194 -4.91 7.49 10.24
N LEU A 195 -4.93 7.55 11.57
CA LEU A 195 -3.72 7.58 12.40
C LEU A 195 -2.81 6.37 12.16
N ALA A 196 -3.40 5.20 11.90
CA ALA A 196 -2.65 3.98 11.62
C ALA A 196 -1.78 4.10 10.34
N ASP A 197 -2.27 4.83 9.34
CA ASP A 197 -1.56 5.03 8.07
C ASP A 197 -0.42 6.06 8.22
N TRP A 198 -0.58 7.05 9.11
CA TRP A 198 0.50 8.00 9.42
C TRP A 198 1.66 7.37 10.19
N ARG A 199 1.39 6.35 11.03
CA ARG A 199 2.45 5.66 11.80
C ARG A 199 3.47 4.94 10.92
N VAL A 200 3.10 4.56 9.70
CA VAL A 200 4.01 3.88 8.76
C VAL A 200 4.77 4.87 7.87
N ALA A 201 4.46 6.17 7.96
CA ALA A 201 5.14 7.27 7.29
C ALA A 201 5.61 8.33 8.31
N PRO A 202 6.50 7.96 9.26
CA PRO A 202 6.96 8.88 10.30
C PRO A 202 7.69 10.08 9.71
N GLN A 203 7.62 11.19 10.42
CA GLN A 203 8.42 12.36 10.10
C GLN A 203 9.89 12.02 10.32
N ALA A 204 10.75 12.34 9.35
CA ALA A 204 12.18 12.37 9.61
C ALA A 204 12.40 13.43 10.70
N LEU A 205 12.94 13.01 11.84
CA LEU A 205 13.43 13.96 12.85
C LEU A 205 14.48 14.83 12.14
N PRO A 206 14.39 16.16 12.24
CA PRO A 206 15.41 16.99 11.65
C PRO A 206 16.77 16.67 12.30
N ALA A 207 17.85 16.80 11.53
CA ALA A 207 19.17 16.25 11.90
C ALA A 207 19.76 16.87 13.18
N ASP A 208 19.23 18.02 13.58
CA ASP A 208 19.48 18.76 14.82
C ASP A 208 18.87 18.09 16.07
N VAL A 209 17.85 17.23 15.92
CA VAL A 209 17.24 16.49 17.03
C VAL A 209 18.02 15.20 17.37
N ILE A 210 18.88 14.71 16.46
CA ILE A 210 19.80 13.61 16.76
C ILE A 210 21.06 14.22 17.38
N GLU A 211 21.02 14.39 18.70
CA GLU A 211 22.21 14.69 19.49
C GLU A 211 23.20 13.53 19.31
N ARG A 212 24.28 13.75 18.54
CA ARG A 212 25.27 12.70 18.20
C ARG A 212 25.93 12.09 19.43
N ASP A 213 25.90 12.79 20.56
CA ASP A 213 26.41 12.31 21.85
C ASP A 213 25.53 11.24 22.52
N GLY A 214 24.24 11.17 22.16
CA GLY A 214 23.30 10.19 22.73
C GLY A 214 23.58 8.74 22.32
N LEU A 215 24.24 8.52 21.18
CA LEU A 215 24.60 7.18 20.71
C LEU A 215 25.63 6.50 21.62
N ALA A 216 26.51 7.27 22.27
CA ALA A 216 27.49 6.75 23.21
C ALA A 216 26.84 6.14 24.47
N ARG A 217 25.62 6.57 24.83
CA ARG A 217 24.85 6.04 25.96
C ARG A 217 24.01 4.80 25.62
N ILE A 218 23.72 4.56 24.35
CA ILE A 218 22.90 3.43 23.87
C ILE A 218 23.80 2.24 23.46
N THR A 219 25.07 2.49 23.16
CA THR A 219 26.04 1.42 22.94
C THR A 219 26.53 0.87 24.27
N LEU A 220 26.33 -0.43 24.50
CA LEU A 220 27.03 -1.18 25.55
C LEU A 220 28.54 -0.93 25.41
N PRO A 221 29.25 -0.42 26.43
CA PRO A 221 30.69 -0.33 26.38
C PRO A 221 31.24 -1.74 26.19
N LYS A 222 32.10 -1.89 25.19
CA LYS A 222 32.80 -3.14 24.92
C LYS A 222 33.63 -3.48 26.16
N LEU A 223 33.22 -4.49 26.92
CA LEU A 223 34.03 -5.08 27.99
C LEU A 223 35.35 -5.54 27.36
N VAL A 224 36.41 -4.77 27.57
CA VAL A 224 37.77 -5.16 27.23
C VAL A 224 38.14 -6.27 28.21
N ARG A 225 38.24 -7.49 27.69
CA ARG A 225 38.64 -8.68 28.44
C ARG A 225 40.17 -8.70 28.54
N GLY A 226 40.67 -8.48 29.76
CA GLY A 226 41.91 -9.10 30.27
C GLY A 226 43.19 -8.25 30.23
N GLU A 227 43.60 -7.76 31.41
CA GLU A 227 45.00 -7.82 31.86
C GLU A 227 45.01 -8.28 33.33
N PHE A 228 45.31 -9.56 33.52
CA PHE A 228 46.04 -10.16 34.64
C PHE A 228 46.80 -11.36 34.08
#